data_AF-A0A6V7BC34-F1
#
_entry.id   AF-A0A6V7BC34-F1
#
_cell.length_a   1.000
_cell.length_b   1.000
_cell.length_c   1.000
_cell.angle_alpha   90.00
_cell.angle_beta   90.00
_cell.angle_gamma   90.00
#
_symmetry.space_group_name_H-M   'P 1'
#
loop_
_entity.id
_entity.type
_entity.pdbx_description
1 polymer ?
#
loop_
_entity_poly.entity_id
_entity_poly.type
_entity_poly.pdbx_seq_one_letter_code
_entity_poly.pdbx_strand_id
1 'polypeptide(L)'
;MGRITTVRRVALILAALCMLACVQAVPAQSMRSATGKATSKYIPPTRQPHNSMARDTTPFNCEQYRAHPHPGMVRYCQGIENMTLRNEAHRQGRPAPSDSIIALPGLGTAEAKQLGYACVGGQAMKRLRSGWEQVSAATGGWQRCQGG
;
A
#
# COMPACT_ATOMS: atom_id res chain seq x y z
N MET A 1 0.81 59.34 37.82
CA MET A 1 -0.46 58.68 37.43
C MET A 1 -0.35 57.66 36.27
N GLY A 2 0.65 57.73 35.37
CA GLY A 2 0.73 56.85 34.17
C GLY A 2 1.28 55.42 34.35
N ARG A 3 1.95 55.09 35.47
CA ARG A 3 2.49 53.73 35.73
C ARG A 3 1.44 52.73 36.25
N ILE A 4 0.43 53.23 36.97
CA ILE A 4 -0.62 52.38 37.56
C ILE A 4 -1.61 51.91 36.48
N THR A 5 -1.89 52.76 35.49
CA THR A 5 -2.77 52.44 34.35
C THR A 5 -2.14 51.43 33.39
N THR A 6 -0.82 51.43 33.22
CA THR A 6 -0.10 50.45 32.38
C THR A 6 -0.09 49.06 33.03
N VAL A 7 0.20 48.96 34.33
CA VAL A 7 0.18 47.67 35.06
C VAL A 7 -1.22 47.05 35.03
N ARG A 8 -2.27 47.85 35.20
CA ARG A 8 -3.66 47.36 35.18
C ARG A 8 -4.10 46.87 33.81
N ARG A 9 -3.63 47.50 32.73
CA ARG A 9 -3.89 47.07 31.34
C ARG A 9 -3.17 45.77 31.01
N VAL A 10 -1.91 45.63 31.43
CA VAL A 10 -1.13 44.40 31.22
C VAL A 10 -1.75 43.22 31.98
N ALA A 11 -2.20 43.44 33.23
CA ALA A 11 -2.89 42.41 34.01
C ALA A 11 -4.22 41.96 33.38
N LEU A 12 -5.01 42.90 32.82
CA LEU A 12 -6.25 42.58 32.12
C LEU A 12 -6.01 41.80 30.83
N ILE A 13 -4.96 42.14 30.07
CA ILE A 13 -4.60 41.43 28.84
C ILE A 13 -4.12 40.00 29.17
N LEU A 14 -3.30 39.83 30.20
CA LEU A 14 -2.85 38.52 30.67
C LEU A 14 -4.02 37.64 31.15
N ALA A 15 -4.97 38.23 31.89
CA ALA A 15 -6.17 37.51 32.34
C ALA A 15 -7.06 37.08 31.16
N ALA A 16 -7.23 37.94 30.15
CA ALA A 16 -7.98 37.62 28.95
C ALA A 16 -7.32 36.51 28.11
N LEU A 17 -5.97 36.54 27.98
CA LEU A 17 -5.20 35.50 27.30
C LEU A 17 -5.26 34.15 28.03
N CYS A 18 -5.20 34.15 29.37
CA CYS A 18 -5.38 32.92 30.16
C CYS A 18 -6.78 32.32 30.00
N MET A 19 -7.83 33.15 30.00
CA MET A 19 -9.20 32.68 29.78
C MET A 19 -9.40 32.10 28.39
N LEU A 20 -8.76 32.67 27.35
CA LEU A 20 -8.84 32.17 25.97
C LEU A 20 -8.15 30.81 25.78
N ALA A 21 -7.08 30.53 26.53
CA ALA A 21 -6.37 29.26 26.47
C ALA A 21 -7.14 28.10 27.13
N CYS A 22 -7.99 28.37 28.13
CA CYS A 22 -8.76 27.35 28.83
C CYS A 22 -9.97 26.81 28.04
N VAL A 23 -10.37 27.45 26.94
CA VAL A 23 -11.59 27.08 26.17
C VAL A 23 -11.32 26.06 25.06
N GLN A 24 -10.08 25.58 24.92
CA GLN A 24 -9.78 24.48 23.98
C GLN A 24 -10.22 23.15 24.60
N ALA A 25 -11.53 22.89 24.56
CA ALA A 25 -12.09 21.58 24.77
C ALA A 25 -11.52 20.65 23.70
N VAL A 26 -10.49 19.87 24.06
CA VAL A 26 -10.08 18.70 23.29
C VAL A 26 -11.33 17.83 23.15
N PRO A 27 -11.79 17.48 21.94
CA PRO A 27 -12.84 16.49 21.81
C PRO A 27 -12.23 15.18 22.30
N ALA A 28 -12.43 14.87 23.58
CA ALA A 28 -12.19 13.55 24.13
C ALA A 28 -13.17 12.63 23.40
N GLN A 29 -12.68 11.99 22.33
CA GLN A 29 -13.43 10.93 21.66
C GLN A 29 -13.66 9.84 22.71
N SER A 30 -14.85 9.80 23.29
CA SER A 30 -15.22 8.72 24.20
C SER A 30 -15.26 7.44 23.35
N MET A 31 -14.21 6.61 23.45
CA MET A 31 -14.29 5.24 22.95
C MET A 31 -15.32 4.49 23.80
N ARG A 32 -16.54 4.34 23.29
CA ARG A 32 -17.49 3.38 23.86
C ARG A 32 -16.95 1.99 23.59
N SER A 33 -16.55 1.29 24.64
CA SER A 33 -16.26 -0.15 24.55
C SER A 33 -17.54 -0.86 24.11
N ALA A 34 -17.49 -1.58 22.98
CA ALA A 34 -18.62 -2.32 22.45
C ALA A 34 -18.84 -3.59 23.28
N THR A 35 -19.46 -3.47 24.45
CA THR A 35 -19.96 -4.62 25.21
C THR A 35 -21.31 -5.05 24.65
N GLY A 36 -21.26 -5.90 23.63
CA GLY A 36 -22.41 -6.62 23.08
C GLY A 36 -21.93 -7.88 22.37
N LYS A 37 -22.75 -8.94 22.32
CA LYS A 37 -22.45 -10.12 21.48
C LYS A 37 -22.16 -9.62 20.07
N ALA A 38 -20.95 -9.85 19.57
CA ALA A 38 -20.55 -9.46 18.23
C ALA A 38 -21.45 -10.18 17.22
N THR A 39 -22.53 -9.52 16.79
CA THR A 39 -23.19 -9.89 15.55
C THR A 39 -22.17 -9.59 14.46
N SER A 40 -21.42 -10.61 14.04
CA SER A 40 -20.53 -10.51 12.90
C SER A 40 -21.42 -10.23 11.68
N LYS A 41 -21.67 -8.96 11.40
CA LYS A 41 -22.27 -8.55 10.14
C LYS A 41 -21.26 -8.99 9.08
N TYR A 42 -21.66 -9.93 8.24
CA TYR A 42 -20.90 -10.28 7.06
C TYR A 42 -20.66 -8.99 6.26
N ILE A 43 -19.42 -8.51 6.28
CA ILE A 43 -18.97 -7.42 5.42
C ILE A 43 -18.58 -8.12 4.11
N PRO A 44 -19.31 -7.88 3.00
CA PRO A 44 -18.90 -8.45 1.73
C PRO A 44 -17.46 -7.99 1.43
N PRO A 45 -16.60 -8.88 0.91
CA PRO A 45 -15.23 -8.50 0.58
C PRO A 45 -15.27 -7.32 -0.39
N THR A 46 -14.51 -6.27 -0.08
CA THR A 46 -14.36 -5.14 -0.99
C THR A 46 -13.77 -5.65 -2.31
N ARG A 47 -14.36 -5.23 -3.44
CA ARG A 47 -13.81 -5.59 -4.75
C ARG A 47 -12.40 -5.00 -4.83
N GLN A 48 -11.41 -5.88 -4.99
CA GLN A 48 -10.02 -5.44 -5.15
C GLN A 48 -9.94 -4.51 -6.37
N PRO A 49 -9.22 -3.38 -6.27
CA PRO A 49 -8.98 -2.52 -7.43
C PRO A 49 -8.25 -3.31 -8.51
N HIS A 50 -8.53 -3.00 -9.77
CA HIS A 50 -7.86 -3.65 -10.91
C HIS A 50 -6.35 -3.49 -10.77
N ASN A 51 -5.63 -4.61 -10.86
CA ASN A 51 -4.18 -4.64 -10.75
C ASN A 51 -3.59 -5.09 -12.07
N SER A 52 -3.21 -4.14 -12.92
CA SER A 52 -2.61 -4.39 -14.24
C SER A 52 -1.27 -5.12 -14.17
N MET A 53 -0.70 -5.29 -12.98
CA MET A 53 0.57 -6.00 -12.78
C MET A 53 0.39 -7.47 -12.42
N ALA A 54 -0.86 -7.95 -12.28
CA ALA A 54 -1.09 -9.34 -11.92
C ALA A 54 -0.98 -10.26 -13.16
N ARG A 55 -0.59 -11.52 -12.95
CA ARG A 55 -0.26 -12.50 -14.01
C ARG A 55 -1.23 -12.50 -15.19
N ASP A 56 -2.53 -12.57 -14.92
CA ASP A 56 -3.58 -12.69 -15.95
C ASP A 56 -4.27 -11.36 -16.28
N THR A 57 -3.85 -10.28 -15.61
CA THR A 57 -4.41 -8.94 -15.79
C THR A 57 -3.39 -7.99 -16.41
N THR A 58 -2.23 -8.49 -16.83
CA THR A 58 -1.30 -7.67 -17.59
C THR A 58 -1.87 -7.33 -18.96
N PRO A 59 -1.60 -6.11 -19.48
CA PRO A 59 -2.21 -5.65 -20.73
C PRO A 59 -1.90 -6.53 -21.94
N PHE A 60 -0.70 -7.13 -21.99
CA PHE A 60 -0.23 -7.87 -23.17
C PHE A 60 -0.09 -9.38 -22.94
N ASN A 61 -0.19 -9.85 -21.69
CA ASN A 61 -0.09 -11.25 -21.29
C ASN A 61 0.99 -12.03 -22.08
N CYS A 62 2.24 -11.59 -21.94
CA CYS A 62 3.35 -12.04 -22.80
C CYS A 62 3.67 -13.53 -22.74
N GLU A 63 3.15 -14.24 -21.73
CA GLU A 63 3.24 -15.69 -21.60
C GLU A 63 2.62 -16.43 -22.79
N GLN A 64 1.62 -15.82 -23.46
CA GLN A 64 1.04 -16.38 -24.69
C GLN A 64 2.06 -16.58 -25.82
N TYR A 65 3.14 -15.80 -25.83
CA TYR A 65 4.18 -15.89 -26.86
C TYR A 65 5.28 -16.91 -26.52
N ARG A 66 5.19 -17.68 -25.43
CA ARG A 66 6.22 -18.68 -25.09
C ARG A 66 6.38 -19.78 -26.13
N ALA A 67 5.29 -20.17 -26.77
CA ALA A 67 5.31 -21.16 -27.85
C ALA A 67 5.64 -20.55 -29.24
N HIS A 68 5.90 -19.24 -29.30
CA HIS A 68 6.14 -18.56 -30.56
C HIS A 68 7.46 -19.05 -31.20
N PRO A 69 7.51 -19.31 -32.52
CA PRO A 69 8.70 -19.84 -33.20
C PRO A 69 9.95 -18.95 -33.05
N HIS A 70 9.75 -17.64 -32.96
CA HIS A 70 10.82 -16.68 -32.77
C HIS A 70 11.14 -16.47 -31.27
N PRO A 71 12.34 -16.86 -30.79
CA PRO A 71 12.66 -16.89 -29.36
C PRO A 71 12.70 -15.49 -28.70
N GLY A 72 12.87 -14.44 -29.50
CA GLY A 72 12.88 -13.06 -29.01
C GLY A 72 11.50 -12.46 -28.72
N MET A 73 10.40 -13.09 -29.15
CA MET A 73 9.06 -12.47 -29.07
C MET A 73 8.57 -12.28 -27.64
N VAL A 74 8.83 -13.24 -26.76
CA VAL A 74 8.49 -13.11 -25.32
C VAL A 74 9.20 -11.91 -24.71
N ARG A 75 10.51 -11.79 -24.95
CA ARG A 75 11.31 -10.68 -24.42
C ARG A 75 10.85 -9.33 -24.97
N TYR A 76 10.54 -9.28 -26.27
CA TYR A 76 10.03 -8.07 -26.91
C TYR A 76 8.70 -7.63 -26.30
N CYS A 77 7.75 -8.56 -26.16
CA CYS A 77 6.47 -8.29 -25.49
C CYS A 77 6.68 -7.81 -24.05
N GLN A 78 7.53 -8.51 -23.28
CA GLN A 78 7.84 -8.14 -21.89
C GLN A 78 8.41 -6.72 -21.79
N GLY A 79 9.23 -6.30 -22.75
CA GLY A 79 9.76 -4.94 -22.82
C GLY A 79 8.66 -3.88 -22.99
N ILE A 80 7.72 -4.09 -23.92
CA ILE A 80 6.58 -3.19 -24.13
C ILE A 80 5.66 -3.19 -22.90
N GLU A 81 5.36 -4.36 -22.36
CA GLU A 81 4.52 -4.50 -21.16
C GLU A 81 5.10 -3.76 -19.97
N ASN A 82 6.40 -3.92 -19.69
CA ASN A 82 7.07 -3.20 -18.62
C ASN A 82 7.00 -1.68 -18.83
N MET A 83 7.22 -1.19 -20.06
CA MET A 83 7.10 0.24 -20.35
C MET A 83 5.67 0.76 -20.06
N THR A 84 4.64 0.04 -20.51
CA THR A 84 3.24 0.39 -20.25
C THR A 84 2.92 0.41 -18.76
N LEU A 85 3.35 -0.62 -18.02
CA LEU A 85 3.09 -0.70 -16.57
C LEU A 85 3.84 0.38 -15.78
N ARG A 86 5.07 0.74 -16.19
CA ARG A 86 5.82 1.86 -15.59
C ARG A 86 5.09 3.18 -15.80
N ASN A 87 4.61 3.43 -17.01
CA ASN A 87 3.86 4.64 -17.35
C ASN A 87 2.53 4.73 -16.57
N GLU A 88 1.82 3.59 -16.45
CA GLU A 88 0.61 3.51 -15.66
C GLU A 88 0.88 3.80 -14.18
N ALA A 89 1.87 3.14 -13.59
CA ALA A 89 2.25 3.35 -12.20
C ALA A 89 2.64 4.81 -11.93
N HIS A 90 3.39 5.43 -12.85
CA HIS A 90 3.76 6.84 -12.77
C HIS A 90 2.52 7.75 -12.77
N ARG A 91 1.56 7.54 -13.68
CA ARG A 91 0.29 8.29 -13.72
C ARG A 91 -0.55 8.12 -12.46
N GLN A 92 -0.46 6.96 -11.81
CA GLN A 92 -1.15 6.64 -10.55
C GLN A 92 -0.38 7.11 -9.30
N GLY A 93 0.83 7.66 -9.44
CA GLY A 93 1.69 8.00 -8.31
C GLY A 93 2.15 6.79 -7.48
N ARG A 94 2.19 5.61 -8.09
CA ARG A 94 2.58 4.34 -7.44
C ARG A 94 3.99 3.94 -7.85
N PRO A 95 4.73 3.18 -7.01
CA PRO A 95 5.98 2.58 -7.44
C PRO A 95 5.74 1.66 -8.64
N ALA A 96 6.58 1.81 -9.67
CA ALA A 96 6.54 0.96 -10.84
C ALA A 96 6.88 -0.50 -10.52
N PRO A 97 6.43 -1.47 -11.34
CA PRO A 97 6.96 -2.82 -11.24
C PRO A 97 8.42 -2.87 -11.69
N SER A 98 9.16 -3.80 -11.10
CA SER A 98 10.52 -4.13 -11.51
C SER A 98 10.54 -4.90 -12.83
N ASP A 99 11.61 -4.70 -13.60
CA ASP A 99 11.92 -5.51 -14.78
C ASP A 99 12.43 -6.93 -14.42
N SER A 100 12.77 -7.16 -13.15
CA SER A 100 13.18 -8.46 -12.62
C SER A 100 11.95 -9.34 -12.32
N ILE A 101 11.96 -10.57 -12.83
CA ILE A 101 10.94 -11.60 -12.54
C ILE A 101 11.63 -12.80 -11.91
N ILE A 102 11.28 -13.11 -10.67
CA ILE A 102 11.87 -14.24 -9.91
C ILE A 102 10.92 -15.42 -9.83
N ALA A 103 11.44 -16.64 -9.71
CA ALA A 103 10.61 -17.80 -9.41
C ALA A 103 10.28 -17.85 -7.92
N LEU A 104 8.99 -17.87 -7.56
CA LEU A 104 8.51 -18.02 -6.20
C LEU A 104 7.33 -19.00 -6.17
N PRO A 105 7.20 -19.83 -5.13
CA PRO A 105 6.09 -20.78 -5.01
C PRO A 105 4.74 -20.07 -4.79
N GLY A 106 3.65 -20.67 -5.24
CA GLY A 106 2.31 -20.14 -5.06
C GLY A 106 1.89 -20.04 -3.59
N LEU A 107 1.04 -19.06 -3.28
CA LEU A 107 0.51 -18.89 -1.92
C LEU A 107 -0.25 -20.15 -1.45
N GLY A 108 0.03 -20.59 -0.22
CA GLY A 108 -0.63 -21.74 0.40
C GLY A 108 0.13 -23.07 0.28
N THR A 109 1.11 -23.15 -0.62
CA THR A 109 2.04 -24.28 -0.75
C THR A 109 2.89 -24.48 0.51
N ALA A 110 3.40 -25.69 0.74
CA ALA A 110 4.26 -25.99 1.87
C ALA A 110 5.59 -25.22 1.76
N GLU A 111 6.10 -25.14 0.53
CA GLU A 111 7.31 -24.42 0.15
C GLU A 111 7.18 -22.93 0.47
N ALA A 112 6.06 -22.29 0.12
CA ALA A 112 5.82 -20.88 0.47
C ALA A 112 5.76 -20.65 1.98
N LYS A 113 5.18 -21.59 2.75
CA LYS A 113 5.11 -21.49 4.20
C LYS A 113 6.48 -21.57 4.87
N GLN A 114 7.36 -22.43 4.34
CA GLN A 114 8.72 -22.61 4.84
C GLN A 114 9.65 -21.48 4.40
N LEU A 115 9.59 -21.08 3.13
CA LEU A 115 10.39 -19.99 2.56
C LEU A 115 10.01 -18.63 3.16
N GLY A 116 8.73 -18.45 3.53
CA GLY A 116 8.20 -17.16 3.94
C GLY A 116 8.05 -16.18 2.79
N TYR A 117 8.09 -16.65 1.55
CA TYR A 117 7.81 -15.88 0.35
C TYR A 117 6.84 -16.65 -0.54
N ALA A 118 5.98 -15.92 -1.23
CA ALA A 118 5.00 -16.48 -2.15
C ALA A 118 4.82 -15.61 -3.39
N CYS A 119 4.49 -16.23 -4.51
CA CYS A 119 3.98 -15.54 -5.67
C CYS A 119 2.45 -15.44 -5.58
N VAL A 120 1.93 -14.21 -5.53
CA VAL A 120 0.49 -13.94 -5.49
C VAL A 120 0.12 -13.17 -6.73
N GLY A 121 -0.52 -13.86 -7.69
CA GLY A 121 -0.93 -13.26 -8.95
C GLY A 121 0.22 -12.53 -9.66
N GLY A 122 1.44 -13.05 -9.67
CA GLY A 122 2.59 -12.40 -10.33
C GLY A 122 3.34 -11.35 -9.50
N GLN A 123 2.92 -11.10 -8.25
CA GLN A 123 3.62 -10.22 -7.30
C GLN A 123 4.33 -11.02 -6.21
N ALA A 124 5.59 -10.68 -5.95
CA ALA A 124 6.34 -11.30 -4.88
C ALA A 124 5.87 -10.75 -3.53
N MET A 125 5.48 -11.64 -2.65
CA MET A 125 4.99 -11.33 -1.31
C MET A 125 5.89 -11.99 -0.27
N LYS A 126 6.25 -11.24 0.78
CA LYS A 126 6.96 -11.73 1.96
C LYS A 126 5.99 -11.91 3.12
N ARG A 127 6.14 -13.00 3.85
CA ARG A 127 5.35 -13.30 5.04
C ARG A 127 5.77 -12.42 6.20
N LEU A 128 4.79 -11.79 6.84
CA LEU A 128 4.91 -11.10 8.11
C LEU A 128 4.20 -11.91 9.20
N ARG A 129 4.42 -11.55 10.47
CA ARG A 129 3.68 -12.17 11.59
C ARG A 129 2.17 -11.97 11.48
N SER A 130 1.75 -10.82 10.96
CA SER A 130 0.35 -10.39 10.85
C SER A 130 -0.24 -10.53 9.45
N GLY A 131 0.52 -10.98 8.45
CA GLY A 131 0.04 -11.01 7.08
C GLY A 131 1.14 -11.14 6.03
N TRP A 132 1.01 -10.39 4.94
CA TRP A 132 1.92 -10.41 3.80
C TRP A 132 2.25 -8.98 3.37
N GLU A 133 3.50 -8.78 2.96
CA GLU A 133 4.04 -7.51 2.45
C GLU A 133 4.56 -7.70 1.04
N GLN A 134 4.36 -6.70 0.19
CA GLN A 134 4.86 -6.72 -1.17
C GLN A 134 6.37 -6.46 -1.18
N VAL A 135 7.12 -7.25 -1.95
CA VAL A 135 8.58 -7.18 -1.97
C VAL A 135 9.06 -6.10 -2.93
N SER A 136 9.99 -5.24 -2.50
CA SER A 136 10.70 -4.34 -3.41
C SER A 136 11.86 -5.05 -4.10
N ALA A 137 12.08 -4.75 -5.38
CA ALA A 137 13.21 -5.28 -6.11
C ALA A 137 14.48 -4.45 -5.85
N ALA A 138 15.64 -5.10 -5.90
CA ALA A 138 16.93 -4.40 -5.80
C ALA A 138 17.15 -3.38 -6.94
N THR A 139 16.55 -3.63 -8.10
CA THR A 139 16.56 -2.72 -9.26
C THR A 139 15.56 -1.57 -9.13
N GLY A 140 14.88 -1.46 -7.99
CA GLY A 140 13.78 -0.54 -7.77
C GLY A 140 12.42 -1.10 -8.21
N GLY A 141 11.35 -0.51 -7.65
CA GLY A 141 9.98 -0.91 -7.93
C GLY A 141 9.53 -2.17 -7.19
N TRP A 142 8.31 -2.63 -7.49
CA TRP A 142 7.73 -3.85 -6.92
C TRP A 142 8.24 -5.09 -7.65
N GLN A 143 8.75 -6.06 -6.88
CA GLN A 143 9.30 -7.31 -7.40
C GLN A 143 8.18 -8.17 -8.02
N ARG A 144 8.36 -8.51 -9.30
CA ARG A 144 7.49 -9.44 -10.01
C ARG A 144 7.95 -10.88 -9.80
N CYS A 145 7.04 -11.84 -9.91
CA CYS A 145 7.37 -13.26 -9.81
C CYS A 145 6.60 -14.14 -10.80
N GLN A 146 7.13 -15.34 -10.99
CA GLN A 146 6.51 -16.48 -11.67
C GLN A 146 6.46 -17.66 -10.69
N GLY A 147 5.43 -18.53 -10.75
CA GLY A 147 5.40 -19.76 -9.94
C GLY A 147 4.27 -19.89 -8.91
N GLY A 148 3.22 -19.08 -9.04
CA GLY A 148 1.90 -19.32 -8.43
C GLY A 148 0.90 -19.80 -9.46
#